data_AF-A0A1F6ARN7-F1
#
_entry.id   AF-A0A1F6ARN7-F1
#
_cell.length_a   1.000
_cell.length_b   1.000
_cell.length_c   1.000
_cell.angle_alpha   90.00
_cell.angle_beta   90.00
_cell.angle_gamma   90.00
#
_symmetry.space_group_name_H-M   'P 1'
#
loop_
_entity.id
_entity.type
_entity.pdbx_description
1 polymer ?
#
loop_
_entity_poly.entity_id
_entity_poly.type
_entity_poly.pdbx_seq_one_letter_code
_entity_poly.pdbx_strand_id
1 'polypeptide(L)'
;MQLEELISIIKQRIKTLPKDSYVAKLYKEGENRILQKVGEEAVEVIVASKGKDKKHLQEEMADLLFMILVLMVIKDVSLEDILEVLKKRRKSRLE
;
A
#
# COMPACT_ATOMS: atom_id res chain seq x y z
N MET A 1 -10.78 3.52 -10.71
CA MET A 1 -10.61 3.84 -9.27
C MET A 1 -9.39 4.71 -9.13
N GLN A 2 -9.52 5.85 -8.43
CA GLN A 2 -8.39 6.74 -8.10
C GLN A 2 -7.78 6.35 -6.75
N LEU A 3 -6.54 6.78 -6.45
CA LEU A 3 -5.87 6.42 -5.18
C LEU A 3 -6.59 7.04 -3.98
N GLU A 4 -7.06 8.27 -4.12
CA GLU A 4 -7.78 9.03 -3.10
C GLU A 4 -9.11 8.36 -2.72
N GLU A 5 -9.80 7.78 -3.71
CA GLU A 5 -11.01 6.98 -3.53
C GLU A 5 -10.69 5.72 -2.72
N LEU A 6 -9.64 4.99 -3.08
CA LEU A 6 -9.19 3.79 -2.36
C LEU A 6 -8.77 4.11 -0.92
N ILE A 7 -8.02 5.18 -0.70
CA ILE A 7 -7.62 5.66 0.64
C ILE A 7 -8.87 5.98 1.48
N SER A 8 -9.87 6.63 0.89
CA SER A 8 -11.13 6.96 1.56
C SER A 8 -11.88 5.70 1.99
N ILE A 9 -11.92 4.68 1.13
CA ILE A 9 -12.49 3.36 1.44
C ILE A 9 -11.69 2.70 2.57
N ILE A 10 -10.36 2.69 2.53
CA ILE A 10 -9.51 2.11 3.58
C ILE A 10 -9.82 2.78 4.93
N LYS A 11 -9.82 4.12 4.98
CA LYS A 11 -10.19 4.90 6.19
C LYS A 11 -11.58 4.52 6.70
N GLN A 12 -12.56 4.44 5.81
CA GLN A 12 -13.92 4.04 6.17
C GLN A 12 -13.97 2.62 6.75
N ARG A 13 -13.27 1.65 6.16
CA ARG A 13 -13.25 0.25 6.62
C ARG A 13 -12.55 0.10 7.98
N ILE A 14 -11.48 0.86 8.23
CA ILE A 14 -10.83 0.93 9.55
C ILE A 14 -11.79 1.54 10.60
N LYS A 15 -12.53 2.59 10.25
CA LYS A 15 -13.48 3.24 11.17
C LYS A 15 -14.70 2.37 11.48
N THR A 16 -15.24 1.67 10.48
CA THR A 16 -16.53 0.94 10.58
C THR A 16 -16.38 -0.53 10.93
N LEU A 17 -15.18 -1.10 10.75
CA LEU A 17 -14.84 -2.49 11.03
C LEU A 17 -15.86 -3.55 10.56
N PRO A 18 -16.33 -3.49 9.28
CA PRO A 18 -17.32 -4.44 8.78
C PRO A 18 -16.75 -5.86 8.75
N LYS A 19 -17.59 -6.85 9.08
CA LYS A 19 -17.18 -8.24 9.33
C LYS A 19 -16.41 -8.87 8.15
N ASP A 20 -16.82 -8.60 6.92
CA ASP A 20 -16.26 -9.24 5.72
C ASP A 20 -15.20 -8.38 5.01
N SER A 21 -14.62 -7.39 5.69
CA SER A 21 -13.59 -6.54 5.10
C SER A 21 -12.18 -7.02 5.43
N TYR A 22 -11.39 -7.23 4.38
CA TYR A 22 -9.97 -7.54 4.50
C TYR A 22 -9.19 -6.47 5.27
N VAL A 23 -9.42 -5.18 4.97
CA VAL A 23 -8.80 -4.05 5.71
C VAL A 23 -9.18 -4.09 7.19
N ALA A 24 -10.44 -4.35 7.53
CA ALA A 24 -10.87 -4.44 8.92
C ALA A 24 -10.22 -5.61 9.66
N LYS A 25 -10.02 -6.74 8.98
CA LYS A 25 -9.30 -7.90 9.52
C LYS A 25 -7.82 -7.55 9.79
N LEU A 26 -7.11 -7.02 8.80
CA LEU A 26 -5.71 -6.59 8.96
C LEU A 26 -5.54 -5.59 10.11
N TYR A 27 -6.44 -4.59 10.19
CA TYR A 27 -6.40 -3.61 11.26
C TYR A 27 -6.56 -4.24 12.65
N LYS A 28 -7.46 -5.24 12.80
CA LYS A 28 -7.63 -5.99 14.05
C LYS A 28 -6.45 -6.90 14.37
N GLU A 29 -5.77 -7.44 13.36
CA GLU A 29 -4.55 -8.24 13.52
C GLU A 29 -3.34 -7.38 13.92
N GLY A 30 -3.44 -6.06 13.76
CA GLY A 30 -2.49 -5.09 14.27
C GLY A 30 -1.34 -4.79 13.31
N GLU A 31 -0.52 -3.81 13.71
CA GLU A 31 0.55 -3.24 12.87
C GLU A 31 1.56 -4.30 12.38
N ASN A 32 1.98 -5.22 13.24
CA ASN A 32 2.97 -6.24 12.90
C ASN A 32 2.54 -7.09 11.70
N ARG A 33 1.24 -7.41 11.61
CA ARG A 33 0.71 -8.20 10.50
C ARG A 33 0.73 -7.43 9.18
N ILE A 34 0.50 -6.13 9.24
CA ILE A 34 0.52 -5.24 8.08
C ILE A 34 1.96 -5.06 7.59
N LEU A 35 2.91 -4.85 8.50
CA LEU A 35 4.34 -4.79 8.16
C LEU A 35 4.83 -6.11 7.56
N GLN A 36 4.37 -7.26 8.08
CA GLN A 36 4.67 -8.56 7.50
C GLN A 36 4.17 -8.64 6.05
N LYS A 37 2.92 -8.25 5.78
CA LYS A 37 2.38 -8.24 4.41
C LYS A 37 3.14 -7.27 3.50
N VAL A 38 3.47 -6.06 3.95
CA VAL A 38 4.32 -5.15 3.15
C VAL A 38 5.64 -5.82 2.75
N GLY A 39 6.28 -6.55 3.66
CA GLY A 39 7.50 -7.30 3.36
C GLY A 39 7.30 -8.46 2.38
N GLU A 40 6.19 -9.20 2.53
CA GLU A 40 5.78 -10.31 1.66
C GLU A 40 5.61 -9.83 0.22
N GLU A 41 4.74 -8.82 0.01
CA GLU A 41 4.45 -8.26 -1.32
C GLU A 41 5.71 -7.66 -1.97
N ALA A 42 6.61 -7.07 -1.16
CA ALA A 42 7.87 -6.54 -1.67
C ALA A 42 8.78 -7.65 -2.23
N VAL A 43 8.83 -8.81 -1.56
CA VAL A 43 9.56 -9.98 -2.06
C VAL A 43 8.88 -10.56 -3.30
N GLU A 44 7.54 -10.61 -3.32
CA GLU A 44 6.78 -11.11 -4.46
C GLU A 44 6.99 -10.24 -5.71
N VAL A 45 7.00 -8.91 -5.58
CA VAL A 45 7.39 -7.99 -6.68
C VAL A 45 8.81 -8.29 -7.18
N ILE A 46 9.77 -8.54 -6.30
CA ILE A 46 11.15 -8.88 -6.70
C ILE A 46 11.15 -10.18 -7.50
N VAL A 47 10.45 -11.21 -7.03
CA VAL A 47 10.38 -12.51 -7.70
C VAL A 47 9.67 -12.40 -9.05
N ALA A 48 8.50 -11.75 -9.10
CA ALA A 48 7.73 -11.54 -10.32
C ALA A 48 8.52 -10.74 -11.36
N SER A 49 9.35 -9.77 -10.93
CA SER A 49 10.16 -8.96 -11.84
C SER A 49 11.25 -9.74 -12.59
N LYS A 50 11.64 -10.91 -12.09
CA LYS A 50 12.60 -11.82 -12.75
C LYS A 50 11.94 -12.67 -13.84
N GLY A 51 10.62 -12.79 -13.84
CA GLY A 51 9.85 -13.53 -14.83
C GLY A 51 9.60 -12.73 -16.11
N LYS A 52 8.87 -13.33 -17.06
CA LYS A 52 8.37 -12.65 -18.27
C LYS A 52 6.87 -12.33 -18.19
N ASP A 53 6.21 -12.71 -17.10
CA ASP A 53 4.79 -12.49 -16.89
C ASP A 53 4.55 -11.08 -16.35
N LYS A 54 4.18 -10.17 -17.26
CA LYS A 54 3.85 -8.79 -16.90
C LYS A 54 2.58 -8.68 -16.08
N LYS A 55 1.63 -9.61 -16.25
CA LYS A 55 0.35 -9.58 -15.53
C LYS A 55 0.59 -9.90 -14.06
N HIS A 56 1.35 -10.96 -13.79
CA HIS A 56 1.74 -11.30 -12.43
C HIS A 56 2.49 -10.15 -11.75
N LEU A 57 3.46 -9.52 -12.43
CA LEU A 57 4.15 -8.34 -11.89
C LEU A 57 3.19 -7.17 -11.56
N GLN A 58 2.18 -6.92 -12.40
CA GLN A 58 1.19 -5.88 -12.14
C GLN A 58 0.33 -6.19 -10.90
N GLU A 59 -0.02 -7.46 -10.70
CA GLU A 59 -0.78 -7.92 -9.52
C GLU A 59 0.04 -7.69 -8.24
N GLU A 60 1.30 -8.17 -8.19
CA GLU A 60 2.16 -7.98 -7.00
C GLU A 60 2.46 -6.50 -6.72
N MET A 61 2.63 -5.67 -7.77
CA MET A 61 2.81 -4.23 -7.59
C MET A 61 1.56 -3.56 -7.02
N ALA A 62 0.37 -4.01 -7.43
CA ALA A 62 -0.89 -3.50 -6.92
C ALA A 62 -1.08 -3.89 -5.44
N ASP A 63 -0.74 -5.12 -5.07
CA ASP A 63 -0.84 -5.61 -3.69
C ASP A 63 0.16 -4.91 -2.76
N LEU A 64 1.41 -4.72 -3.21
CA LEU A 64 2.40 -3.91 -2.49
C LEU A 64 1.92 -2.46 -2.29
N LEU A 65 1.43 -1.82 -3.36
CA LEU A 65 0.91 -0.45 -3.27
C LEU A 65 -0.27 -0.38 -2.31
N PHE A 66 -1.20 -1.33 -2.39
CA PHE A 66 -2.35 -1.39 -1.49
C PHE A 66 -1.91 -1.54 -0.02
N MET A 67 -0.94 -2.40 0.29
CA MET A 67 -0.39 -2.55 1.64
C MET A 67 0.30 -1.27 2.13
N ILE A 68 1.01 -0.54 1.25
CA ILE A 68 1.59 0.76 1.57
C ILE A 68 0.49 1.78 1.92
N LEU A 69 -0.62 1.82 1.17
CA LEU A 69 -1.75 2.72 1.47
C LEU A 69 -2.41 2.39 2.81
N VAL A 70 -2.56 1.10 3.15
CA VAL A 70 -3.07 0.67 4.46
C VAL A 70 -2.13 1.10 5.58
N LEU A 71 -0.82 0.86 5.43
CA LEU A 71 0.19 1.29 6.40
C LEU A 71 0.18 2.81 6.58
N MET A 72 0.12 3.56 5.48
CA MET A 72 0.05 5.02 5.47
C MET A 72 -1.14 5.53 6.32
N VAL A 73 -2.33 4.97 6.13
CA VAL A 73 -3.53 5.35 6.91
C VAL A 73 -3.37 5.04 8.39
N ILE A 74 -2.77 3.91 8.76
CA ILE A 74 -2.58 3.51 10.16
C ILE A 74 -1.51 4.35 10.85
N LYS A 75 -0.51 4.82 10.10
CA LYS A 75 0.55 5.69 10.58
C LYS A 75 0.19 7.17 10.53
N ASP A 76 -1.03 7.51 10.14
CA ASP A 76 -1.49 8.90 9.97
C ASP A 76 -0.57 9.72 9.05
N VAL A 77 -0.07 9.08 8.00
CA VAL A 77 0.70 9.74 6.93
C VAL A 77 -0.29 10.05 5.80
N SER A 78 -0.24 11.25 5.22
CA SER A 78 -1.08 11.59 4.08
C SER A 78 -0.41 11.22 2.75
N LEU A 79 -1.21 11.09 1.69
CA LEU A 79 -0.66 10.90 0.34
C LEU A 79 0.15 12.14 -0.07
N GLU A 80 -0.31 13.31 0.33
CA GLU A 80 0.34 14.61 0.14
C GLU A 80 1.74 14.62 0.77
N ASP A 81 1.91 14.10 1.98
CA ASP A 81 3.23 14.00 2.64
C ASP A 81 4.23 13.18 1.80
N ILE A 82 3.77 12.02 1.29
CA ILE A 82 4.59 11.15 0.43
C ILE A 82 4.92 11.86 -0.89
N LEU A 83 3.94 12.51 -1.51
CA LEU A 83 4.12 13.24 -2.76
C LEU A 83 5.10 14.41 -2.60
N GLU A 84 5.07 15.13 -1.48
CA GLU A 84 6.05 16.19 -1.18
C GLU A 84 7.47 15.62 -1.05
N VAL A 85 7.64 14.47 -0.40
CA VAL A 85 8.93 13.77 -0.35
C VAL A 85 9.39 13.37 -1.76
N LEU A 86 8.50 12.87 -2.61
CA LEU A 86 8.83 12.49 -3.99
C LEU A 86 9.18 13.72 -4.86
N LYS A 87 8.46 14.84 -4.72
CA LYS A 87 8.77 16.10 -5.41
C LYS A 87 10.17 16.60 -5.04
N LYS A 88 10.52 16.60 -3.75
CA LYS A 88 11.86 16.95 -3.27
C LYS A 88 12.93 16.01 -3.84
N ARG A 89 12.66 14.70 -3.86
CA ARG A 89 13.58 13.70 -4.43
C ARG A 89 13.80 13.87 -5.93
N ARG A 90 12.76 14.17 -6.70
CA ARG A 90 12.85 14.44 -8.14
C ARG A 90 13.85 15.55 -8.42
N LYS A 91 13.74 16.67 -7.71
CA LYS A 91 14.67 17.80 -7.83
C LYS A 91 16.13 17.42 -7.51
N SER A 92 16.34 16.44 -6.63
CA SER A 92 17.69 16.02 -6.22
C SER A 92 18.30 14.84 -7.01
N ARG A 93 17.49 14.07 -7.76
CA ARG A 93 17.92 12.80 -8.37
C ARG A 93 17.78 12.77 -9.90
N LEU A 94 16.95 13.64 -10.46
CA LEU A 94 16.68 13.69 -11.91
C LEU A 94 17.18 14.98 -12.56
N GLU A 95 17.67 15.93 -11.77
CA GLU A 95 18.53 17.06 -12.18
C GLU A 95 19.98 16.71 -11.85
#